data_AF-A0A963JTT5-F1
#
_entry.id   AF-A0A963JTT5-F1
#
_cell.length_a   1.000
_cell.length_b   1.000
_cell.length_c   1.000
_cell.angle_alpha   90.00
_cell.angle_beta   90.00
_cell.angle_gamma   90.00
#
_symmetry.space_group_name_H-M   'P 1'
#
loop_
_entity.id
_entity.type
_entity.pdbx_description
1 polymer ?
#
loop_
_entity_poly.entity_id
_entity_poly.type
_entity_poly.pdbx_seq_one_letter_code
_entity_poly.pdbx_strand_id
1 'polypeptide(L)'
;MGPSFNEQFEQHGTWRREFARQLKQLGEWMGGHELMDSAVQERLQRLEDQVRTDKVMVAFVAEFSRGKSELINAIFFAGYGRRIMPASAGRTTMCPTELGYDASMPPCLRLLPIETRLQLHSLSEWRLKPDRWEEIPLDINDADQIAKSLEKVAQVRRVSVDEARSMGFWHDELPEENPSKDAEGLVEVPMWRHAIINMPHPLLKQGLVILDTPGLNAVGAEPELTVNLIPQAHAVVFILGA
;
A
#
# COMPACT_ATOMS: atom_id res chain seq x y z
N MET A 1 5.04 -30.34 -8.81
CA MET A 1 4.58 -29.03 -8.32
C MET A 1 5.83 -28.21 -8.04
N GLY A 2 5.94 -27.02 -8.63
CA GLY A 2 7.03 -26.09 -8.31
C GLY A 2 6.85 -25.49 -6.91
N PRO A 3 7.87 -24.78 -6.39
CA PRO A 3 7.79 -24.13 -5.09
C PRO A 3 6.65 -23.10 -5.06
N SER A 4 5.98 -22.96 -3.91
CA SER A 4 4.89 -21.99 -3.71
C SER A 4 5.40 -20.54 -3.80
N PHE A 5 4.50 -19.57 -3.99
CA PHE A 5 4.87 -18.15 -4.00
C PHE A 5 5.62 -17.74 -2.73
N ASN A 6 5.15 -18.21 -1.57
CA ASN A 6 5.79 -17.92 -0.28
C ASN A 6 7.22 -18.48 -0.24
N GLU A 7 7.43 -19.71 -0.71
CA GLU A 7 8.76 -20.33 -0.77
C GLU A 7 9.69 -19.60 -1.75
N GLN A 8 9.20 -19.18 -2.92
CA GLN A 8 9.99 -18.42 -3.88
C GLN A 8 10.36 -17.03 -3.34
N PHE A 9 9.43 -16.36 -2.66
CA PHE A 9 9.69 -15.06 -2.05
C PHE A 9 10.67 -15.18 -0.87
N GLU A 10 10.57 -16.25 -0.09
CA GLU A 10 11.55 -16.61 0.95
C GLU A 10 12.93 -16.88 0.40
N GLN A 11 13.02 -17.59 -0.72
CA GLN A 11 14.29 -17.81 -1.44
C GLN A 11 14.88 -16.48 -1.93
N HIS A 12 14.06 -15.61 -2.51
CA HIS A 12 14.48 -14.26 -2.92
C HIS A 12 14.97 -13.43 -1.73
N GLY A 13 14.24 -13.44 -0.61
CA GLY A 13 14.66 -12.78 0.63
C GLY A 13 15.97 -13.35 1.20
N THR A 14 16.20 -14.65 1.07
CA THR A 14 17.44 -15.31 1.47
C THR A 14 18.59 -14.90 0.57
N TRP A 15 18.39 -14.90 -0.75
CA TRP A 15 19.37 -14.42 -1.72
C TRP A 15 19.77 -12.96 -1.45
N ARG A 16 18.80 -12.07 -1.17
CA ARG A 16 19.08 -10.66 -0.82
C ARG A 16 19.97 -10.53 0.41
N ARG A 17 19.69 -11.28 1.47
CA ARG A 17 20.51 -11.27 2.70
C ARG A 17 21.92 -11.77 2.43
N GLU A 18 22.05 -12.81 1.63
CA GLU A 18 23.35 -13.38 1.26
C GLU A 18 24.14 -12.41 0.38
N PHE A 19 23.50 -11.75 -0.59
CA PHE A 19 24.12 -10.73 -1.41
C PHE A 19 24.59 -9.52 -0.58
N ALA A 20 23.77 -9.03 0.35
CA ALA A 20 24.17 -7.98 1.27
C ALA A 20 25.38 -8.39 2.14
N ARG A 21 25.42 -9.65 2.58
CA ARG A 21 26.57 -10.19 3.32
C ARG A 21 27.84 -10.20 2.47
N GLN A 22 27.75 -10.65 1.22
CA GLN A 22 28.88 -10.67 0.28
C GLN A 22 29.36 -9.25 -0.05
N LEU A 23 28.44 -8.30 -0.22
CA LEU A 23 28.77 -6.91 -0.47
C LEU A 23 29.52 -6.28 0.72
N LYS A 24 29.06 -6.57 1.95
CA LYS A 24 29.75 -6.14 3.17
C LYS A 24 31.15 -6.74 3.28
N GLN A 25 31.29 -8.05 2.99
CA GLN A 25 32.59 -8.73 3.00
C GLN A 25 33.55 -8.16 1.96
N LEU A 26 33.05 -7.78 0.78
CA LEU A 26 33.83 -7.08 -0.22
C LEU A 26 34.31 -5.72 0.32
N GLY A 27 33.41 -4.96 0.96
CA GLY A 27 33.77 -3.69 1.59
C GLY A 27 34.87 -3.82 2.65
N GLU A 28 34.73 -4.80 3.54
CA GLU A 28 35.73 -5.12 4.57
C GLU A 28 37.08 -5.54 3.94
N TRP A 29 37.05 -6.39 2.91
CA TRP A 29 38.25 -6.83 2.20
C TRP A 29 38.97 -5.68 1.50
N MET A 30 38.24 -4.82 0.79
CA MET A 30 38.80 -3.64 0.11
C MET A 30 39.40 -2.65 1.11
N GLY A 31 38.74 -2.45 2.27
CA GLY A 31 39.26 -1.63 3.35
C GLY A 31 40.56 -2.18 3.93
N GLY A 32 40.67 -3.49 4.10
CA GLY A 32 41.90 -4.15 4.57
C GLY A 32 43.07 -4.13 3.59
N HIS A 33 42.84 -3.83 2.31
CA HIS A 33 43.86 -3.78 1.25
C HIS A 33 44.12 -2.36 0.72
N GLU A 34 43.63 -1.33 1.42
CA GLU A 34 43.79 0.09 1.00
C GLU A 34 43.21 0.39 -0.39
N LEU A 35 42.21 -0.38 -0.83
CA LEU A 35 41.50 -0.20 -2.10
C LEU A 35 40.23 0.64 -1.96
N MET A 36 39.97 1.19 -0.76
CA MET A 36 38.76 1.94 -0.42
C MET A 36 39.01 3.45 -0.54
N ASP A 37 38.67 4.02 -1.70
CA ASP A 37 38.54 5.47 -1.84
C ASP A 37 37.11 5.94 -1.52
N SER A 38 36.92 7.26 -1.45
CA SER A 38 35.62 7.87 -1.12
C SER A 38 34.52 7.50 -2.14
N ALA A 39 34.86 7.34 -3.41
CA ALA A 39 33.88 7.04 -4.46
C ALA A 39 33.42 5.58 -4.38
N VAL A 40 34.35 4.66 -4.11
CA VAL A 40 34.05 3.24 -3.87
C VAL A 40 33.20 3.09 -2.61
N GLN A 41 33.56 3.78 -1.52
CA GLN A 41 32.81 3.73 -0.27
C GLN A 41 31.37 4.21 -0.46
N GLU A 42 31.17 5.34 -1.15
CA GLU A 42 29.83 5.85 -1.44
C GLU A 42 29.03 4.88 -2.32
N ARG A 43 29.68 4.25 -3.31
CA ARG A 43 29.04 3.27 -4.19
C ARG A 43 28.63 2.00 -3.46
N LEU A 44 29.48 1.47 -2.58
CA LEU A 44 29.16 0.32 -1.73
C LEU A 44 28.00 0.64 -0.80
N GLN A 45 28.05 1.81 -0.12
CA GLN A 45 26.96 2.25 0.75
C GLN A 45 25.63 2.34 -0.01
N ARG A 46 25.64 2.91 -1.22
CA ARG A 46 24.45 3.00 -2.06
C ARG A 46 23.91 1.63 -2.44
N LEU A 47 24.77 0.67 -2.79
CA LEU A 47 24.37 -0.70 -3.11
C LEU A 47 23.82 -1.43 -1.89
N GLU A 48 24.44 -1.26 -0.72
CA GLU A 48 23.94 -1.84 0.54
C GLU A 48 22.57 -1.27 0.90
N ASP A 49 22.40 0.04 0.80
CA ASP A 49 21.13 0.71 1.05
C ASP A 49 20.07 0.22 0.05
N GLN A 50 20.41 0.14 -1.23
CA GLN A 50 19.51 -0.38 -2.27
C GLN A 50 19.06 -1.81 -1.96
N VAL A 51 19.98 -2.72 -1.67
CA VAL A 51 19.65 -4.12 -1.35
C VAL A 51 18.84 -4.24 -0.06
N ARG A 52 19.08 -3.37 0.93
CA ARG A 52 18.38 -3.37 2.22
C ARG A 52 16.96 -2.82 2.09
N THR A 53 16.77 -1.73 1.36
CA THR A 53 15.49 -1.04 1.24
C THR A 53 14.64 -1.55 0.08
N ASP A 54 15.16 -2.47 -0.74
CA ASP A 54 14.43 -2.98 -1.89
C ASP A 54 13.08 -3.59 -1.44
N LYS A 55 12.02 -3.19 -2.13
CA LYS A 55 10.65 -3.60 -1.85
C LYS A 55 10.04 -4.10 -3.14
N VAL A 56 9.41 -5.26 -3.08
CA VAL A 56 8.64 -5.80 -4.20
C VAL A 56 7.19 -5.38 -3.98
N MET A 57 6.77 -4.35 -4.70
CA MET A 57 5.38 -3.90 -4.69
C MET A 57 4.54 -4.72 -5.68
N VAL A 58 3.43 -5.29 -5.20
CA VAL A 58 2.44 -6.01 -6.01
C VAL A 58 1.10 -5.27 -5.90
N ALA A 59 0.60 -4.76 -7.01
CA ALA A 59 -0.70 -4.08 -7.06
C ALA A 59 -1.83 -5.08 -7.30
N PHE A 60 -2.84 -5.08 -6.45
CA PHE A 60 -4.04 -5.89 -6.63
C PHE A 60 -5.12 -5.00 -7.26
N VAL A 61 -5.46 -5.31 -8.51
CA VAL A 61 -6.46 -4.60 -9.30
C VAL A 61 -7.63 -5.55 -9.55
N ALA A 62 -8.86 -5.06 -9.43
CA ALA A 62 -10.04 -5.88 -9.62
C ALA A 62 -11.19 -5.05 -10.18
N GLU A 63 -12.12 -5.72 -10.86
CA GLU A 63 -13.46 -5.15 -11.03
C GLU A 63 -14.15 -5.01 -9.65
N PHE A 64 -15.16 -4.14 -9.58
CA PHE A 64 -15.85 -3.82 -8.34
C PHE A 64 -16.38 -5.08 -7.63
N SER A 65 -16.10 -5.20 -6.32
CA SER A 65 -16.61 -6.27 -5.45
C SER A 65 -16.27 -7.71 -5.89
N ARG A 66 -15.08 -7.96 -6.46
CA ARG A 66 -14.62 -9.30 -6.89
C ARG A 66 -13.70 -10.03 -5.90
N GLY A 67 -13.80 -9.76 -4.59
CA GLY A 67 -13.11 -10.55 -3.56
C GLY A 67 -11.63 -10.24 -3.34
N LYS A 68 -11.13 -9.10 -3.84
CA LYS A 68 -9.75 -8.65 -3.63
C LYS A 68 -9.37 -8.56 -2.15
N SER A 69 -10.18 -7.87 -1.34
CA SER A 69 -9.96 -7.75 0.09
C SER A 69 -10.03 -9.10 0.80
N GLU A 70 -10.81 -10.06 0.26
CA GLU A 70 -10.88 -11.42 0.79
C GLU A 70 -9.60 -12.21 0.48
N LEU A 71 -9.01 -12.02 -0.71
CA LEU A 71 -7.70 -12.60 -1.03
C LEU A 71 -6.60 -12.03 -0.11
N ILE A 72 -6.63 -10.73 0.16
CA ILE A 72 -5.70 -10.10 1.12
C ILE A 72 -5.91 -10.69 2.52
N ASN A 73 -7.16 -10.85 2.97
CA ASN A 73 -7.48 -11.54 4.22
C ASN A 73 -6.90 -12.96 4.27
N ALA A 74 -7.08 -13.74 3.21
CA ALA A 74 -6.60 -15.12 3.15
C ALA A 74 -5.07 -15.22 3.17
N ILE A 75 -4.36 -14.30 2.51
CA ILE A 75 -2.89 -14.35 2.42
C ILE A 75 -2.24 -13.83 3.70
N PHE A 76 -2.70 -12.69 4.23
CA PHE A 76 -1.98 -11.95 5.28
C PHE A 76 -2.61 -12.04 6.66
N PHE A 77 -3.90 -12.36 6.73
CA PHE A 77 -4.67 -12.25 7.96
C PHE A 77 -5.39 -13.54 8.38
N ALA A 78 -5.19 -14.65 7.67
CA ALA A 78 -5.86 -15.92 7.97
C ALA A 78 -5.61 -16.43 9.41
N GLY A 79 -4.43 -16.14 9.97
CA GLY A 79 -4.08 -16.53 11.34
C GLY A 79 -4.87 -15.82 12.45
N TYR A 80 -5.54 -14.70 12.15
CA TYR A 80 -6.30 -13.93 13.15
C TYR A 80 -7.69 -14.52 13.44
N GLY A 81 -8.13 -15.55 12.71
CA GLY A 81 -9.41 -16.22 12.95
C GLY A 81 -10.66 -15.38 12.62
N ARG A 82 -10.48 -14.18 12.07
CA ARG A 82 -11.55 -13.29 11.60
C ARG A 82 -11.10 -12.49 10.38
N ARG A 83 -12.06 -11.86 9.70
CA ARG A 83 -11.76 -10.88 8.64
C ARG A 83 -11.19 -9.61 9.26
N ILE A 84 -10.05 -9.18 8.73
CA ILE A 84 -9.31 -8.00 9.18
C ILE A 84 -9.50 -6.83 8.21
N MET A 85 -9.25 -7.06 6.92
CA MET A 85 -9.57 -6.08 5.87
C MET A 85 -11.09 -6.04 5.64
N PRO A 86 -11.68 -4.84 5.48
CA PRO A 86 -13.09 -4.72 5.15
C PRO A 86 -13.37 -5.32 3.76
N ALA A 87 -14.24 -6.34 3.72
CA ALA A 87 -14.55 -7.10 2.50
C ALA A 87 -16.06 -7.35 2.29
N SER A 88 -16.93 -6.72 3.09
CA SER A 88 -18.38 -6.90 2.99
C SER A 88 -18.94 -6.37 1.66
N ALA A 89 -19.93 -7.06 1.10
CA ALA A 89 -20.64 -6.61 -0.10
C ALA A 89 -21.17 -5.17 0.10
N GLY A 90 -20.94 -4.30 -0.89
CA GLY A 90 -21.30 -2.87 -0.83
C GLY A 90 -20.26 -1.96 -0.17
N ARG A 91 -19.22 -2.51 0.49
CA ARG A 91 -18.05 -1.74 0.97
C ARG A 91 -16.93 -1.83 -0.05
N THR A 92 -17.09 -1.12 -1.16
CA THR A 92 -16.03 -1.07 -2.17
C THR A 92 -14.82 -0.33 -1.63
N THR A 93 -13.63 -0.88 -1.86
CA THR A 93 -12.37 -0.18 -1.62
C THR A 93 -12.40 1.14 -2.39
N MET A 94 -12.52 2.25 -1.68
CA MET A 94 -12.43 3.61 -2.23
C MET A 94 -11.14 4.30 -1.79
N CYS A 95 -10.63 3.98 -0.59
CA CYS A 95 -9.32 4.38 -0.14
C CYS A 95 -8.28 3.37 -0.65
N PRO A 96 -7.32 3.78 -1.47
CA PRO A 96 -6.18 2.96 -1.82
C PRO A 96 -5.36 2.68 -0.56
N THR A 97 -4.89 1.44 -0.43
CA THR A 97 -4.28 0.96 0.80
C THR A 97 -3.01 0.18 0.52
N GLU A 98 -1.93 0.57 1.17
CA GLU A 98 -0.69 -0.18 1.16
C GLU A 98 -0.54 -1.03 2.41
N LEU A 99 -0.28 -2.32 2.23
CA LEU A 99 0.08 -3.24 3.29
C LEU A 99 1.56 -3.59 3.16
N GLY A 100 2.34 -3.25 4.17
CA GLY A 100 3.79 -3.44 4.17
C GLY A 100 4.35 -3.57 5.57
N TYR A 101 5.68 -3.65 5.65
CA TYR A 101 6.40 -3.62 6.92
C TYR A 101 7.60 -2.67 6.84
N ASP A 102 7.71 -1.83 7.86
CA ASP A 102 8.84 -0.96 8.16
C ASP A 102 9.24 -1.20 9.61
N ALA A 103 10.46 -1.72 9.81
CA ALA A 103 10.97 -2.06 11.13
C ALA A 103 11.31 -0.83 12.00
N SER A 104 11.38 0.36 11.40
CA SER A 104 11.64 1.62 12.12
C SER A 104 10.39 2.19 12.81
N MET A 105 9.20 1.65 12.51
CA MET A 105 7.93 2.07 13.08
C MET A 105 7.24 0.91 13.80
N PRO A 106 6.52 1.18 14.91
CA PRO A 106 5.62 0.18 15.50
C PRO A 106 4.50 -0.18 14.51
N PRO A 107 3.81 -1.32 14.72
CA PRO A 107 2.64 -1.66 13.92
C PRO A 107 1.57 -0.56 14.04
N CYS A 108 1.14 -0.03 12.90
CA CYS A 108 0.22 1.09 12.86
C CYS A 108 -0.57 1.15 11.55
N LEU A 109 -1.72 1.81 11.61
CA LEU A 109 -2.48 2.28 10.47
C LEU A 109 -2.27 3.80 10.36
N ARG A 110 -1.80 4.27 9.20
CA ARG A 110 -1.67 5.68 8.88
C ARG A 110 -2.67 6.04 7.79
N LEU A 111 -3.44 7.11 8.01
CA LEU A 111 -4.50 7.56 7.12
C LEU A 111 -4.25 9.01 6.69
N LEU A 112 -4.25 9.25 5.38
CA LEU A 112 -4.11 10.59 4.82
C LEU A 112 -5.51 11.16 4.53
N PRO A 113 -5.91 12.30 5.12
CA PRO A 113 -7.23 12.88 4.90
C PRO A 113 -7.51 13.20 3.43
N ILE A 114 -8.75 13.03 2.98
CA ILE A 114 -9.12 13.20 1.58
C ILE A 114 -8.94 14.63 1.07
N GLU A 115 -9.03 15.64 1.94
CA GLU A 115 -8.86 17.06 1.62
C GLU A 115 -7.45 17.38 1.11
N THR A 116 -6.48 16.50 1.34
CA THR A 116 -5.13 16.65 0.79
C THR A 116 -5.11 16.61 -0.74
N ARG A 117 -6.18 16.11 -1.39
CA ARG A 117 -6.37 16.20 -2.85
C ARG A 117 -6.56 17.63 -3.36
N LEU A 118 -7.01 18.55 -2.50
CA LEU A 118 -7.18 19.97 -2.86
C LEU A 118 -5.83 20.73 -2.89
N GLN A 119 -4.73 20.04 -2.62
CA GLN A 119 -3.40 20.63 -2.49
C GLN A 119 -2.46 20.03 -3.54
N LEU A 120 -1.52 20.85 -4.04
CA LEU A 120 -0.55 20.47 -5.06
C LEU A 120 0.65 19.71 -4.44
N HIS A 121 0.38 18.58 -3.81
CA HIS A 121 1.41 17.70 -3.26
C HIS A 121 1.10 16.25 -3.63
N SER A 122 2.14 15.56 -4.09
CA SER A 122 2.13 14.14 -4.36
C SER A 122 2.02 13.29 -3.10
N LEU A 123 1.56 12.05 -3.23
CA LEU A 123 1.58 11.07 -2.14
C LEU A 123 3.00 10.85 -1.60
N SER A 124 4.00 10.85 -2.48
CA SER A 124 5.42 10.78 -2.09
C SER A 124 5.85 11.96 -1.22
N GLU A 125 5.41 13.18 -1.54
CA GLU A 125 5.67 14.36 -0.72
C GLU A 125 4.88 14.33 0.60
N TRP A 126 3.64 13.84 0.59
CA TRP A 126 2.84 13.68 1.81
C TRP A 126 3.43 12.66 2.79
N ARG A 127 4.07 11.60 2.29
CA ARG A 127 4.76 10.63 3.14
C ARG A 127 5.87 11.26 3.99
N LEU A 128 6.50 12.32 3.50
CA LEU A 128 7.56 13.06 4.21
C LEU A 128 7.01 14.00 5.30
N LYS A 129 5.68 14.13 5.43
CA LYS A 129 5.00 15.03 6.38
C LYS A 129 4.15 14.23 7.38
N PRO A 130 4.76 13.57 8.38
CA PRO A 130 4.06 12.64 9.28
C PRO A 130 2.91 13.30 10.08
N ASP A 131 3.04 14.59 10.38
CA ASP A 131 2.05 15.44 11.04
C ASP A 131 0.71 15.58 10.30
N ARG A 132 0.67 15.17 9.01
CA ARG A 132 -0.54 15.20 8.18
C ARG A 132 -1.29 13.88 8.12
N TRP A 133 -0.74 12.83 8.73
CA TRP A 133 -1.35 11.52 8.79
C TRP A 133 -2.02 11.34 10.14
N GLU A 134 -3.25 10.81 10.14
CA GLU A 134 -3.81 10.23 11.35
C GLU A 134 -3.15 8.86 11.55
N GLU A 135 -2.46 8.69 12.68
CA GLU A 135 -1.79 7.43 13.03
C GLU A 135 -2.55 6.72 14.16
N ILE A 136 -2.78 5.43 13.95
CA ILE A 136 -3.53 4.56 14.86
C ILE A 136 -2.66 3.35 15.16
N PRO A 137 -2.26 3.14 16.44
CA PRO A 137 -1.52 1.95 16.84
C PRO A 137 -2.32 0.67 16.57
N LEU A 138 -1.64 -0.38 16.11
CA LEU A 138 -2.23 -1.70 15.93
C LEU A 138 -1.65 -2.67 16.96
N ASP A 139 -2.50 -3.31 17.75
CA ASP A 139 -2.07 -4.39 18.63
C ASP A 139 -2.14 -5.71 17.86
N ILE A 140 -0.97 -6.25 17.50
CA ILE A 140 -0.84 -7.49 16.72
C ILE A 140 -1.38 -8.72 17.44
N ASN A 141 -1.70 -8.62 18.74
CA ASN A 141 -2.27 -9.72 19.52
C ASN A 141 -3.79 -9.57 19.70
N ASP A 142 -4.39 -8.48 19.23
CA ASP A 142 -5.82 -8.20 19.33
C ASP A 142 -6.45 -8.08 17.94
N ALA A 143 -6.94 -9.21 17.43
CA ALA A 143 -7.61 -9.28 16.14
C ALA A 143 -8.81 -8.33 16.02
N ASP A 144 -9.53 -8.10 17.11
CA ASP A 144 -10.74 -7.27 17.15
C ASP A 144 -10.38 -5.79 17.04
N GLN A 145 -9.33 -5.37 17.75
CA GLN A 145 -8.78 -4.02 17.66
C GLN A 145 -8.24 -3.71 16.28
N ILE A 146 -7.50 -4.65 15.66
CA ILE A 146 -6.97 -4.47 14.31
C ILE A 146 -8.14 -4.34 13.32
N ALA A 147 -9.08 -5.28 13.32
CA ALA A 147 -10.22 -5.23 12.40
C ALA A 147 -11.00 -3.92 12.53
N LYS A 148 -11.31 -3.49 13.76
CA LYS A 148 -12.00 -2.23 14.04
C LYS A 148 -11.21 -1.02 13.56
N SER A 149 -9.89 -1.03 13.70
CA SER A 149 -9.03 0.05 13.21
C SER A 149 -9.02 0.11 11.68
N LEU A 150 -8.90 -1.05 11.02
CA LEU A 150 -8.86 -1.15 9.56
C LEU A 150 -10.22 -0.89 8.90
N GLU A 151 -11.33 -0.97 9.62
CA GLU A 151 -12.63 -0.50 9.14
C GLU A 151 -12.62 0.99 8.74
N LYS A 152 -11.72 1.80 9.32
CA LYS A 152 -11.57 3.22 8.98
C LYS A 152 -11.22 3.45 7.52
N VAL A 153 -10.45 2.55 6.90
CA VAL A 153 -10.06 2.64 5.49
C VAL A 153 -11.27 2.72 4.55
N ALA A 154 -12.39 2.12 4.94
CA ALA A 154 -13.63 2.13 4.18
C ALA A 154 -14.65 3.16 4.70
N GLN A 155 -14.21 4.18 5.45
CA GLN A 155 -15.06 5.32 5.83
C GLN A 155 -15.28 6.25 4.64
N VAL A 156 -16.51 6.75 4.58
CA VAL A 156 -16.98 7.67 3.55
C VAL A 156 -17.61 8.89 4.20
N ARG A 157 -17.75 9.94 3.42
CA ARG A 157 -18.56 11.10 3.76
C ARG A 157 -19.43 11.51 2.58
N ARG A 158 -20.54 12.16 2.90
CA ARG A 158 -21.44 12.75 1.93
C ARG A 158 -21.08 14.20 1.71
N VAL A 159 -20.94 14.58 0.45
CA VAL A 159 -20.56 15.93 0.03
C VAL A 159 -21.45 16.38 -1.11
N SER A 160 -21.48 17.69 -1.35
CA SER A 160 -22.13 18.23 -2.54
C SER A 160 -21.42 17.78 -3.81
N VAL A 161 -22.13 17.82 -4.94
CA VAL A 161 -21.54 17.54 -6.27
C VAL A 161 -20.37 18.48 -6.56
N ASP A 162 -20.45 19.75 -6.14
CA ASP A 162 -19.39 20.73 -6.37
C ASP A 162 -18.12 20.42 -5.57
N GLU A 163 -18.27 19.99 -4.32
CA GLU A 163 -17.14 19.51 -3.51
C GLU A 163 -16.53 18.24 -4.10
N ALA A 164 -17.35 17.26 -4.51
CA ALA A 164 -16.86 16.06 -5.17
C ALA A 164 -16.10 16.39 -6.46
N ARG A 165 -16.59 17.34 -7.26
CA ARG A 165 -15.90 17.85 -8.46
C ARG A 165 -14.57 18.48 -8.12
N SER A 166 -14.52 19.33 -7.09
CA SER A 166 -13.26 19.96 -6.65
C SER A 166 -12.20 18.94 -6.21
N MET A 167 -12.64 17.80 -5.70
CA MET A 167 -11.77 16.69 -5.31
C MET A 167 -11.47 15.73 -6.46
N GLY A 168 -12.08 15.88 -7.65
CA GLY A 168 -11.88 14.99 -8.80
C GLY A 168 -12.66 13.67 -8.74
N PHE A 169 -13.74 13.61 -7.95
CA PHE A 169 -14.68 12.48 -7.90
C PHE A 169 -15.91 12.68 -8.78
N TRP A 170 -16.04 13.81 -9.47
CA TRP A 170 -17.17 14.12 -10.34
C TRP A 170 -16.70 14.69 -11.68
N HIS A 171 -17.19 14.12 -12.78
CA HIS A 171 -16.84 14.46 -14.16
C HIS A 171 -18.12 14.71 -14.97
N ASP A 172 -18.27 15.90 -15.54
CA ASP A 172 -19.47 16.26 -16.31
C ASP A 172 -19.48 15.58 -17.70
N GLU A 173 -18.31 15.19 -18.23
CA GLU A 173 -18.15 14.51 -19.52
C GLU A 173 -18.27 12.98 -19.44
N LEU A 174 -18.17 12.41 -18.23
CA LEU A 174 -18.26 10.95 -17.99
C LEU A 174 -19.30 10.64 -16.89
N PRO A 175 -20.61 10.86 -17.13
CA PRO A 175 -21.64 10.68 -16.10
C PRO A 175 -21.73 9.26 -15.55
N GLU A 176 -21.37 8.26 -16.37
CA GLU A 176 -21.39 6.83 -16.03
C GLU A 176 -20.39 6.47 -14.92
N GLU A 177 -19.32 7.26 -14.77
CA GLU A 177 -18.26 7.03 -13.78
C GLU A 177 -18.51 7.75 -12.45
N ASN A 178 -19.52 8.63 -12.41
CA ASN A 178 -19.79 9.44 -11.22
C ASN A 178 -20.44 8.61 -10.11
N PRO A 179 -20.13 8.92 -8.83
CA PRO A 179 -20.86 8.36 -7.70
C PRO A 179 -22.35 8.66 -7.80
N SER A 180 -23.19 7.70 -7.41
CA SER A 180 -24.64 7.88 -7.36
C SER A 180 -25.03 8.94 -6.32
N LYS A 181 -26.03 9.76 -6.67
CA LYS A 181 -26.60 10.75 -5.75
C LYS A 181 -27.61 10.09 -4.81
N ASP A 182 -27.65 10.53 -3.56
CA ASP A 182 -28.71 10.18 -2.61
C ASP A 182 -29.99 11.03 -2.82
N ALA A 183 -30.99 10.83 -1.96
CA ALA A 183 -32.28 11.53 -2.05
C ALA A 183 -32.15 13.05 -1.85
N GLU A 184 -31.10 13.48 -1.15
CA GLU A 184 -30.75 14.86 -0.88
C GLU A 184 -29.85 15.48 -1.97
N GLY A 185 -29.45 14.68 -2.97
CA GLY A 185 -28.58 15.11 -4.07
C GLY A 185 -27.09 15.15 -3.73
N LEU A 186 -26.69 14.58 -2.58
CA LEU A 186 -25.31 14.44 -2.15
C LEU A 186 -24.67 13.17 -2.73
N VAL A 187 -23.35 13.11 -2.74
CA VAL A 187 -22.57 11.95 -3.22
C VAL A 187 -21.60 11.47 -2.15
N GLU A 188 -21.35 10.16 -2.13
CA GLU A 188 -20.37 9.55 -1.21
C GLU A 188 -18.96 9.60 -1.81
N VAL A 189 -18.01 10.11 -1.01
CA VAL A 189 -16.58 10.13 -1.32
C VAL A 189 -15.78 9.51 -0.17
N PRO A 190 -14.58 8.95 -0.41
CA PRO A 190 -13.77 8.41 0.68
C PRO A 190 -13.38 9.49 1.69
N MET A 191 -13.30 9.11 2.97
CA MET A 191 -12.73 9.98 4.01
C MET A 191 -11.21 10.12 3.89
N TRP A 192 -10.57 9.15 3.25
CA TRP A 192 -9.12 9.01 3.20
C TRP A 192 -8.64 8.97 1.75
N ARG A 193 -7.62 9.77 1.45
CA ARG A 193 -6.92 9.76 0.16
C ARG A 193 -6.07 8.51 0.00
N HIS A 194 -5.41 8.08 1.07
CA HIS A 194 -4.50 6.94 1.08
C HIS A 194 -4.36 6.34 2.48
N ALA A 195 -4.15 5.04 2.55
CA ALA A 195 -3.90 4.32 3.80
C ALA A 195 -2.60 3.52 3.72
N ILE A 196 -1.85 3.48 4.81
CA ILE A 196 -0.66 2.65 4.97
C ILE A 196 -0.84 1.81 6.23
N ILE A 197 -0.83 0.49 6.06
CA ILE A 197 -0.87 -0.50 7.13
C ILE A 197 0.55 -1.04 7.30
N ASN A 198 1.20 -0.69 8.41
CA ASN A 198 2.48 -1.24 8.82
C ASN A 198 2.23 -2.45 9.74
N MET A 199 2.46 -3.67 9.25
CA MET A 199 2.16 -4.89 10.01
C MET A 199 3.25 -5.96 9.88
N PRO A 200 3.65 -6.61 10.98
CA PRO A 200 4.66 -7.65 10.95
C PRO A 200 4.08 -8.97 10.42
N HIS A 201 4.35 -9.26 9.15
CA HIS A 201 4.04 -10.54 8.51
C HIS A 201 5.30 -11.12 7.82
N PRO A 202 5.53 -12.44 7.80
CA PRO A 202 6.76 -13.03 7.22
C PRO A 202 7.10 -12.52 5.81
N LEU A 203 6.11 -12.46 4.91
CA LEU A 203 6.31 -11.93 3.55
C LEU A 203 6.59 -10.43 3.53
N LEU A 204 5.89 -9.65 4.35
CA LEU A 204 6.06 -8.19 4.40
C LEU A 204 7.44 -7.82 4.97
N LYS A 205 7.93 -8.57 5.97
CA LYS A 205 9.28 -8.46 6.52
C LYS A 205 10.38 -8.75 5.49
N GLN A 206 10.07 -9.49 4.44
CA GLN A 206 10.99 -9.77 3.34
C GLN A 206 10.91 -8.71 2.22
N GLY A 207 10.15 -7.64 2.43
CA GLY A 207 10.04 -6.51 1.51
C GLY A 207 8.85 -6.61 0.55
N LEU A 208 7.91 -7.55 0.73
CA LEU A 208 6.65 -7.53 -0.02
C LEU A 208 5.81 -6.33 0.42
N VAL A 209 5.28 -5.58 -0.55
CA VAL A 209 4.26 -4.57 -0.33
C VAL A 209 3.07 -4.87 -1.21
N ILE A 210 1.88 -4.89 -0.64
CA ILE A 210 0.64 -5.01 -1.41
C ILE A 210 0.00 -3.65 -1.54
N LEU A 211 -0.32 -3.26 -2.76
CA LEU A 211 -1.16 -2.09 -3.03
C LEU A 211 -2.57 -2.59 -3.37
N ASP A 212 -3.49 -2.40 -2.43
CA ASP A 212 -4.92 -2.59 -2.66
C ASP A 212 -5.51 -1.31 -3.26
N THR A 213 -5.87 -1.36 -4.54
CA THR A 213 -6.44 -0.20 -5.23
C THR A 213 -7.96 -0.09 -5.05
N PRO A 214 -8.61 0.99 -5.49
CA PRO A 214 -10.04 0.95 -5.75
C PRO A 214 -10.39 -0.05 -6.86
N GLY A 215 -11.70 -0.32 -7.06
CA GLY A 215 -12.16 -1.06 -8.25
C GLY A 215 -11.91 -0.24 -9.53
N LEU A 216 -11.80 -0.88 -10.70
CA LEU A 216 -11.42 -0.23 -11.97
C LEU A 216 -12.17 1.08 -12.28
N ASN A 217 -13.47 1.15 -12.01
CA ASN A 217 -14.30 2.34 -12.23
C ASN A 217 -13.94 3.52 -11.29
N ALA A 218 -13.28 3.25 -10.17
CA ALA A 218 -12.85 4.23 -9.17
C ALA A 218 -11.33 4.49 -9.19
N VAL A 219 -10.57 3.67 -9.92
CA VAL A 219 -9.10 3.81 -10.07
C VAL A 219 -8.75 5.08 -10.86
N GLY A 220 -9.60 5.47 -11.83
CA GLY A 220 -9.45 6.73 -12.56
C GLY A 220 -9.62 7.99 -11.71
N ALA A 221 -10.28 7.87 -10.56
CA ALA A 221 -10.53 9.01 -9.69
C ALA A 221 -9.30 9.49 -8.94
N GLU A 222 -8.25 8.68 -8.69
CA GLU A 222 -6.98 9.17 -8.11
C GLU A 222 -5.87 9.06 -9.15
N PRO A 223 -5.52 10.18 -9.83
CA PRO A 223 -4.50 10.18 -10.88
C PRO A 223 -3.15 9.62 -10.41
N GLU A 224 -2.81 9.77 -9.13
CA GLU A 224 -1.55 9.23 -8.61
C GLU A 224 -1.52 7.71 -8.49
N LEU A 225 -2.67 7.05 -8.36
CA LEU A 225 -2.69 5.59 -8.37
C LEU A 225 -2.38 5.03 -9.75
N THR A 226 -3.00 5.60 -10.78
CA THR A 226 -2.86 5.15 -12.17
C THR A 226 -1.56 5.61 -12.82
N VAL A 227 -1.08 6.80 -12.49
CA VAL A 227 0.11 7.40 -13.10
C VAL A 227 1.38 7.08 -12.33
N ASN A 228 1.32 6.95 -10.99
CA ASN A 228 2.52 6.75 -10.17
C ASN A 228 2.57 5.37 -9.52
N LEU A 229 1.59 5.01 -8.69
CA LEU A 229 1.72 3.84 -7.82
C LEU A 229 1.59 2.50 -8.56
N ILE A 230 0.64 2.35 -9.49
CA ILE A 230 0.49 1.12 -10.28
C ILE A 230 1.67 0.93 -11.25
N PRO A 231 2.15 1.94 -12.00
CA PRO A 231 3.33 1.78 -12.86
C PRO A 231 4.63 1.47 -12.10
N GLN A 232 4.73 1.88 -10.83
CA GLN A 232 5.85 1.53 -9.96
C GLN A 232 5.72 0.14 -9.33
N ALA A 233 4.56 -0.52 -9.46
CA ALA A 233 4.42 -1.90 -9.01
C ALA A 233 5.23 -2.84 -9.89
N HIS A 234 5.92 -3.80 -9.27
CA HIS A 234 6.73 -4.79 -9.95
C HIS A 234 5.88 -5.88 -10.60
N ALA A 235 4.67 -6.08 -10.07
CA ALA A 235 3.68 -6.99 -10.61
C ALA A 235 2.27 -6.46 -10.34
N VAL A 236 1.34 -6.82 -11.23
CA VAL A 236 -0.09 -6.54 -11.09
C VAL A 236 -0.84 -7.87 -11.05
N VAL A 237 -1.62 -8.08 -10.00
CA VAL A 237 -2.55 -9.21 -9.89
C VAL A 237 -3.93 -8.69 -10.24
N PHE A 238 -4.43 -9.12 -11.40
CA PHE A 238 -5.76 -8.75 -11.87
C PHE A 238 -6.78 -9.82 -11.46
N ILE A 239 -7.75 -9.45 -10.62
CA ILE A 239 -8.73 -10.38 -10.06
C ILE A 239 -10.03 -10.26 -10.84
N LEU A 240 -10.37 -11.33 -11.54
CA LEU A 240 -11.61 -11.48 -12.31
C LEU A 240 -12.66 -12.24 -11.50
N GLY A 241 -13.93 -11.89 -11.69
CA GLY A 241 -15.03 -12.74 -11.26
C GLY A 241 -15.10 -13.99 -12.14
N ALA A 242 -15.49 -15.12 -11.55
CA ALA A 242 -15.90 -16.31 -12.28
C ALA A 242 -17.36 -16.19 -12.74
#